data_AF-C7P307-F1
#
_entry.id   AF-C7P307-F1
#
_cell.length_a   1.000
_cell.length_b   1.000
_cell.length_c   1.000
_cell.angle_alpha   90.00
_cell.angle_beta   90.00
_cell.angle_gamma   90.00
#
_symmetry.space_group_name_H-M   'P 1'
#
loop_
_entity.id
_entity.type
_entity.pdbx_description
1 polymer ?
#
loop_
_entity_poly.entity_id
_entity_poly.type
_entity_poly.pdbx_seq_one_letter_code
_entity_poly.pdbx_strand_id
1 'polypeptide(L)'
;MSTQPTTVEVYPGKEAVIDFDPALTFECVEECTWCCHHGVLLYEKDLMELAARENLSESTTQFRGQDFVRQEHKDREEHVDEAGQACFFLREDGLCALHDEHDWKPARCSVFPLHVTVEEGDATAREGGDMHVSIRDTAHEHCEGLNVSERLVIEHLDGFLPELLWELDDPETYREL
;
A
#
# COMPACT_ATOMS: atom_id res chain seq x y z
N MET A 1 -11.06 -19.66 -10.93
CA MET A 1 -12.24 -19.28 -11.74
C MET A 1 -12.08 -17.80 -11.99
N SER A 2 -12.06 -17.33 -13.24
CA SER A 2 -11.95 -15.88 -13.49
C SER A 2 -13.24 -15.22 -13.05
N THR A 3 -13.20 -14.55 -11.90
CA THR A 3 -14.26 -13.65 -11.46
C THR A 3 -14.41 -12.58 -12.53
N GLN A 4 -15.64 -12.27 -12.95
CA GLN A 4 -15.85 -11.13 -13.82
C GLN A 4 -15.48 -9.86 -13.04
N PRO A 5 -14.74 -8.91 -13.65
CA PRO A 5 -14.40 -7.66 -13.00
C PRO A 5 -15.69 -6.97 -12.54
N THR A 6 -15.72 -6.58 -11.27
CA THR A 6 -16.87 -5.89 -10.66
C THR A 6 -16.46 -4.48 -10.31
N THR A 7 -17.26 -3.49 -10.72
CA THR A 7 -17.05 -2.09 -10.32
C THR A 7 -17.63 -1.83 -8.94
N VAL A 8 -16.88 -1.14 -8.09
CA VAL A 8 -17.28 -0.75 -6.73
C VAL A 8 -17.03 0.74 -6.54
N GLU A 9 -18.03 1.45 -5.99
CA GLU A 9 -17.87 2.84 -5.54
C GLU A 9 -17.20 2.83 -4.16
N VAL A 10 -15.95 3.32 -4.10
CA VAL A 10 -15.13 3.36 -2.87
C VAL A 10 -15.42 4.63 -2.07
N TYR A 11 -15.56 5.75 -2.78
CA TYR A 11 -16.00 7.04 -2.24
C TYR A 11 -17.02 7.67 -3.20
N PRO A 12 -17.79 8.70 -2.78
CA PRO A 12 -18.74 9.37 -3.67
C PRO A 12 -18.11 9.80 -5.00
N GLY A 13 -18.53 9.17 -6.10
CA GLY A 13 -18.02 9.42 -7.46
C GLY A 13 -16.62 8.87 -7.76
N LYS A 14 -16.05 8.04 -6.88
CA LYS A 14 -14.74 7.38 -7.04
C LYS A 14 -14.93 5.87 -7.08
N GLU A 15 -14.94 5.34 -8.29
CA GLU A 15 -15.12 3.91 -8.57
C GLU A 15 -13.78 3.22 -8.86
N ALA A 16 -13.73 1.92 -8.59
CA ALA A 16 -12.63 1.03 -8.94
C ALA A 16 -13.16 -0.30 -9.49
N VAL A 17 -12.40 -0.89 -10.40
CA VAL A 17 -12.63 -2.23 -10.93
C VAL A 17 -11.90 -3.25 -10.06
N ILE A 18 -12.60 -4.29 -9.62
CA ILE A 18 -12.08 -5.29 -8.68
C ILE A 18 -11.67 -6.57 -9.43
N ASP A 19 -10.39 -6.91 -9.32
CA ASP A 19 -9.73 -8.05 -9.98
C ASP A 19 -9.26 -9.12 -8.99
N PHE A 20 -10.00 -9.31 -7.90
CA PHE A 20 -9.77 -10.38 -6.94
C PHE A 20 -11.09 -11.05 -6.55
N ASP A 21 -11.02 -12.16 -5.79
CA ASP A 21 -12.21 -12.86 -5.31
C ASP A 21 -13.01 -11.96 -4.35
N PRO A 22 -14.29 -11.63 -4.62
CA PRO A 22 -15.11 -10.80 -3.74
C PRO A 22 -15.29 -11.40 -2.34
N ALA A 23 -15.06 -12.71 -2.17
CA ALA A 23 -15.09 -13.38 -0.88
C ALA A 23 -13.76 -13.26 -0.09
N LEU A 24 -12.73 -12.62 -0.65
CA LEU A 24 -11.45 -12.42 0.01
C LEU A 24 -11.62 -11.60 1.28
N THR A 25 -11.08 -12.11 2.38
CA THR A 25 -11.01 -11.38 3.65
C THR A 25 -9.59 -10.98 3.98
N PHE A 26 -9.46 -9.90 4.75
CA PHE A 26 -8.16 -9.43 5.22
C PHE A 26 -8.25 -8.80 6.62
N GLU A 27 -7.26 -9.08 7.44
CA GLU A 27 -6.99 -8.36 8.67
C GLU A 27 -5.48 -8.30 8.91
N CYS A 28 -4.97 -7.14 9.34
CA CYS A 28 -3.57 -7.06 9.77
C CYS A 28 -3.38 -7.95 11.00
N VAL A 29 -2.49 -8.93 10.91
CA VAL A 29 -2.07 -9.75 12.04
C VAL A 29 -0.86 -9.12 12.73
N GLU A 30 -0.70 -9.43 14.01
CA GLU A 30 0.48 -9.04 14.77
C GLU A 30 1.75 -9.64 14.13
N GLU A 31 2.89 -8.95 14.29
CA GLU A 31 4.22 -9.40 13.80
C GLU A 31 4.41 -9.46 12.27
N CYS A 32 3.37 -9.25 11.45
CA CYS A 32 3.47 -9.18 9.99
C CYS A 32 4.05 -7.84 9.51
N THR A 33 5.35 -7.81 9.17
CA THR A 33 6.08 -6.59 8.76
C THR A 33 6.44 -6.52 7.27
N TRP A 34 5.87 -7.41 6.46
CA TRP A 34 6.29 -7.58 5.07
C TRP A 34 6.14 -6.33 4.20
N CYS A 35 5.15 -5.48 4.50
CA CYS A 35 4.97 -4.18 3.83
C CYS A 35 6.17 -3.22 4.01
N CYS A 36 7.03 -3.47 4.99
CA CYS A 36 8.19 -2.65 5.31
C CYS A 36 9.50 -3.15 4.67
N HIS A 37 9.47 -4.21 3.84
CA HIS A 37 10.67 -4.85 3.29
C HIS A 37 11.06 -4.41 1.87
N HIS A 38 10.32 -3.50 1.21
CA HIS A 38 10.51 -3.22 -0.24
C HIS A 38 10.68 -1.72 -0.57
N GLY A 39 11.06 -0.91 0.43
CA GLY A 39 11.01 0.55 0.35
C GLY A 39 9.58 1.07 0.19
N VAL A 40 9.34 2.36 0.45
CA VAL A 40 7.98 2.93 0.33
C VAL A 40 8.01 4.14 -0.59
N LEU A 41 7.48 4.01 -1.81
CA LEU A 41 7.28 5.14 -2.71
C LEU A 41 6.43 6.21 -2.02
N LEU A 42 6.86 7.47 -2.16
CA LEU A 42 6.14 8.65 -1.70
C LEU A 42 5.62 9.41 -2.91
N TYR A 43 4.30 9.59 -2.99
CA TYR A 43 3.74 10.60 -3.90
C TYR A 43 4.05 12.01 -3.37
N GLU A 44 3.88 13.04 -4.20
CA GLU A 44 4.16 14.42 -3.80
C GLU A 44 3.43 14.82 -2.50
N LYS A 45 2.16 14.42 -2.37
CA LYS A 45 1.37 14.65 -1.15
C LYS A 45 1.90 13.87 0.05
N ASP A 46 2.35 12.62 -0.15
CA ASP A 46 2.99 11.85 0.92
C ASP A 46 4.28 12.51 1.39
N LEU A 47 5.08 13.06 0.46
CA LEU A 47 6.33 13.74 0.79
C LEU A 47 6.07 15.01 1.60
N MET A 48 5.06 15.80 1.23
CA MET A 48 4.64 16.99 1.99
C MET A 48 4.15 16.62 3.40
N GLU A 49 3.31 15.58 3.51
CA GLU A 49 2.82 15.10 4.80
C GLU A 49 3.97 14.55 5.66
N LEU A 50 4.90 13.79 5.07
CA LEU A 50 6.07 13.29 5.78
C LEU A 50 6.97 14.44 6.28
N ALA A 51 7.17 15.49 5.47
CA ALA A 51 7.97 16.65 5.86
C ALA A 51 7.41 17.41 7.07
N ALA A 52 6.09 17.32 7.30
CA ALA A 52 5.45 17.94 8.45
C ALA A 52 5.65 17.14 9.76
N ARG A 53 6.12 15.90 9.66
CA ARG A 53 6.21 14.93 10.77
C ARG A 53 7.65 14.52 11.08
N GLU A 54 8.48 14.38 10.04
CA GLU A 54 9.78 13.71 10.10
C GLU A 54 10.88 14.45 9.33
N ASN A 55 12.14 14.11 9.61
CA ASN A 55 13.28 14.62 8.86
C ASN A 55 13.42 13.91 7.52
N LEU A 56 13.07 14.58 6.42
CA LEU A 56 13.17 14.02 5.07
C LEU A 56 14.60 13.56 4.73
N SER A 57 15.61 14.35 5.08
CA SER A 57 16.99 14.02 4.72
C SER A 57 17.54 12.75 5.39
N GLU A 58 16.93 12.35 6.52
CA GLU A 58 17.27 11.13 7.23
C GLU A 58 16.40 9.95 6.84
N SER A 59 15.17 10.19 6.39
CA SER A 59 14.16 9.14 6.17
C SER A 59 13.95 8.77 4.71
N THR A 60 14.34 9.63 3.76
CA THR A 60 14.08 9.41 2.33
C THR A 60 15.34 9.16 1.51
N THR A 61 15.12 8.55 0.34
CA THR A 61 16.11 8.37 -0.73
C THR A 61 15.43 8.60 -2.06
N GLN A 62 16.22 8.85 -3.11
CA GLN A 62 15.71 8.98 -4.47
C GLN A 62 16.18 7.84 -5.35
N PHE A 63 15.25 7.28 -6.12
CA PHE A 63 15.54 6.26 -7.12
C PHE A 63 14.74 6.54 -8.38
N ARG A 64 15.44 6.56 -9.53
CA ARG A 64 14.85 6.85 -10.86
C ARG A 64 13.98 8.12 -10.89
N GLY A 65 14.33 9.14 -10.10
CA GLY A 65 13.61 10.41 -10.03
C GLY A 65 12.34 10.40 -9.17
N GLN A 66 12.13 9.35 -8.38
CA GLN A 66 11.03 9.24 -7.42
C GLN A 66 11.57 9.19 -6.00
N ASP A 67 10.80 9.70 -5.04
CA ASP A 67 11.14 9.70 -3.62
C ASP A 67 10.60 8.44 -2.94
N PHE A 68 11.43 7.84 -2.08
CA PHE A 68 11.08 6.67 -1.29
C PHE A 68 11.46 6.90 0.17
N VAL A 69 10.71 6.33 1.10
CA VAL A 69 11.26 6.02 2.42
C VAL A 69 12.37 4.98 2.23
N ARG A 70 13.56 5.29 2.75
CA ARG A 70 14.71 4.42 2.57
C ARG A 70 14.58 3.14 3.40
N GLN A 71 15.20 2.08 2.90
CA GLN A 71 15.55 0.93 3.72
C GLN A 71 16.89 1.16 4.40
N GLU A 72 17.07 0.53 5.55
CA GLU A 72 18.33 0.51 6.27
C GLU A 72 18.56 -0.82 6.95
N HIS A 73 19.83 -1.14 7.16
CA HIS A 73 20.22 -2.27 7.98
C HIS A 73 19.74 -2.07 9.43
N LYS A 74 19.08 -3.08 9.98
CA LYS A 74 18.71 -3.12 11.40
C LYS A 74 19.60 -4.12 12.12
N ASP A 75 20.04 -3.81 13.34
CA ASP A 75 20.90 -4.70 14.14
C ASP A 75 20.06 -5.78 14.85
N ARG A 76 19.30 -6.56 14.08
CA ARG A 76 18.38 -7.62 14.55
C ARG A 76 18.03 -8.59 13.42
N GLU A 77 17.55 -9.78 13.80
CA GLU A 77 17.12 -10.83 12.84
C GLU A 77 15.60 -10.85 12.61
N GLU A 78 14.82 -10.22 13.48
CA GLU A 78 13.37 -10.15 13.40
C GLU A 78 12.92 -8.90 12.62
N HIS A 79 11.80 -9.02 11.90
CA HIS A 79 11.17 -7.92 11.18
C HIS A 79 12.11 -7.20 10.20
N VAL A 80 12.91 -7.99 9.48
CA VAL A 80 13.85 -7.56 8.43
C VAL A 80 13.75 -8.50 7.23
N ASP A 81 14.20 -8.03 6.08
CA ASP A 81 14.34 -8.88 4.89
C ASP A 81 15.56 -9.81 4.96
N GLU A 82 15.78 -10.60 3.90
CA GLU A 82 16.88 -11.56 3.80
C GLU A 82 18.28 -10.92 3.89
N ALA A 83 18.38 -9.60 3.64
CA ALA A 83 19.62 -8.82 3.74
C ALA A 83 19.76 -8.10 5.09
N GLY A 84 18.84 -8.32 6.04
CA GLY A 84 18.82 -7.62 7.33
C GLY A 84 18.35 -6.18 7.23
N GLN A 85 17.64 -5.81 6.16
CA GLN A 85 17.15 -4.46 5.94
C GLN A 85 15.65 -4.34 6.21
N ALA A 86 15.23 -3.16 6.63
CA ALA A 86 13.82 -2.80 6.74
C ALA A 86 13.62 -1.31 6.52
N CYS A 87 12.36 -0.91 6.34
CA CYS A 87 11.93 0.49 6.33
C CYS A 87 12.53 1.26 7.51
N PHE A 88 12.97 2.49 7.25
CA PHE A 88 13.49 3.41 8.27
C PHE A 88 12.58 3.49 9.51
N PHE A 89 11.27 3.60 9.30
CA PHE A 89 10.27 3.74 10.38
C PHE A 89 9.82 2.44 11.05
N LEU A 90 10.36 1.29 10.66
CA LEU A 90 10.04 0.03 11.33
C LEU A 90 10.81 -0.11 12.65
N ARG A 91 10.06 -0.16 13.75
CA ARG A 91 10.58 -0.30 15.12
C ARG A 91 10.92 -1.76 15.44
N GLU A 92 11.57 -1.94 16.60
CA GLU A 92 11.99 -3.26 17.11
C GLU A 92 10.83 -4.17 17.50
N ASP A 93 9.70 -3.59 17.88
CA ASP A 93 8.46 -4.30 18.20
C ASP A 93 7.60 -4.63 16.97
N GLY A 94 8.14 -4.45 15.76
CA GLY A 94 7.42 -4.70 14.51
C GLY A 94 6.36 -3.64 14.17
N LEU A 95 6.25 -2.56 14.95
CA LEU A 95 5.30 -1.49 14.69
C LEU A 95 5.90 -0.39 13.81
N CYS A 96 5.03 0.24 13.01
CA CYS A 96 5.40 1.39 12.20
C CYS A 96 5.35 2.67 13.05
N ALA A 97 6.50 3.35 13.21
CA ALA A 97 6.57 4.61 13.97
C ALA A 97 5.64 5.69 13.41
N LEU A 98 5.50 5.79 12.08
CA LEU A 98 4.59 6.78 11.48
C LEU A 98 3.14 6.59 11.92
N HIS A 99 2.69 5.33 11.96
CA HIS A 99 1.32 5.03 12.32
C HIS A 99 1.10 5.17 13.83
N ASP A 100 2.03 4.67 14.64
CA ASP A 100 1.93 4.74 16.10
C ASP A 100 1.97 6.18 16.63
N GLU A 101 2.87 7.01 16.08
CA GLU A 101 3.12 8.36 16.59
C GLU A 101 2.24 9.43 15.94
N HIS A 102 1.87 9.25 14.66
CA HIS A 102 1.19 10.29 13.88
C HIS A 102 -0.19 9.87 13.35
N ASP A 103 -0.64 8.65 13.64
CA ASP A 103 -1.86 8.05 13.07
C ASP A 103 -1.90 8.19 11.54
N TRP A 104 -0.73 8.06 10.91
CA TRP A 104 -0.55 8.34 9.49
C TRP A 104 0.44 7.36 8.86
N LYS A 105 0.22 7.06 7.59
CA LYS A 105 1.14 6.28 6.77
C LYS A 105 1.04 6.74 5.31
N PRO A 106 2.12 6.61 4.51
CA PRO A 106 2.08 6.92 3.09
C PRO A 106 1.00 6.12 2.36
N ALA A 107 0.47 6.66 1.27
CA ALA A 107 -0.63 6.02 0.55
C ALA A 107 -0.31 4.58 0.14
N ARG A 108 0.92 4.31 -0.31
CA ARG A 108 1.37 2.94 -0.66
C ARG A 108 1.27 1.95 0.51
N CYS A 109 1.53 2.40 1.74
CA CYS A 109 1.42 1.55 2.94
C CYS A 109 -0.03 1.24 3.31
N SER A 110 -0.98 2.11 2.95
CA SER A 110 -2.41 1.86 3.16
C SER A 110 -2.96 0.80 2.22
N VAL A 111 -2.42 0.75 1.01
CA VAL A 111 -2.92 -0.13 -0.06
C VAL A 111 -2.56 -1.59 0.18
N PHE A 112 -1.48 -1.91 0.90
CA PHE A 112 -1.08 -3.29 1.15
C PHE A 112 -2.20 -4.10 1.88
N PRO A 113 -2.53 -5.34 1.46
CA PRO A 113 -1.86 -6.20 0.47
C PRO A 113 -2.33 -6.00 -0.98
N LEU A 114 -3.18 -5.02 -1.24
CA LEU A 114 -3.71 -4.72 -2.56
C LEU A 114 -2.63 -4.13 -3.48
N HIS A 115 -2.96 -4.15 -4.76
CA HIS A 115 -2.22 -3.55 -5.84
C HIS A 115 -3.20 -2.75 -6.70
N VAL A 116 -2.78 -1.54 -7.07
CA VAL A 116 -3.56 -0.60 -7.88
C VAL A 116 -2.81 -0.35 -9.19
N THR A 117 -3.53 -0.48 -10.29
CA THR A 117 -3.09 -0.14 -11.66
C THR A 117 -4.17 0.70 -12.36
N VAL A 118 -3.81 1.29 -13.50
CA VAL A 118 -4.77 1.97 -14.38
C VAL A 118 -4.69 1.36 -15.76
N GLU A 119 -5.85 1.05 -16.32
CA GLU A 119 -6.00 0.51 -17.67
C GLU A 119 -6.92 1.42 -18.51
N GLU A 120 -6.70 1.48 -19.82
CA GLU A 120 -7.63 2.17 -20.71
C GLU A 120 -8.98 1.42 -20.72
N GLY A 121 -10.05 2.13 -20.37
CA GLY A 121 -11.39 1.54 -20.27
C GLY A 121 -12.47 2.58 -19.98
N ASP A 122 -13.71 2.10 -19.91
CA ASP A 122 -14.93 2.87 -19.66
C ASP A 122 -15.85 2.22 -18.60
N ALA A 123 -15.30 1.33 -17.77
CA ALA A 123 -16.03 0.67 -16.69
C ALA A 123 -16.32 1.60 -15.50
N THR A 124 -15.60 2.71 -15.40
CA THR A 124 -15.76 3.75 -14.38
C THR A 124 -15.88 5.14 -15.02
N ALA A 125 -16.36 6.11 -14.24
CA ALA A 125 -16.40 7.51 -14.65
C ALA A 125 -15.04 8.24 -14.56
N ARG A 126 -13.94 7.55 -14.20
CA ARG A 126 -12.64 8.19 -13.97
C ARG A 126 -12.03 8.70 -15.28
N GLU A 127 -11.76 10.00 -15.34
CA GLU A 127 -10.95 10.57 -16.41
C GLU A 127 -9.50 10.06 -16.28
N GLY A 128 -8.97 9.42 -17.32
CA GLY A 128 -7.63 8.83 -17.30
C GLY A 128 -7.58 7.30 -17.20
N GLY A 129 -8.71 6.61 -17.41
CA GLY A 129 -8.79 5.15 -17.44
C GLY A 129 -9.31 4.55 -16.14
N ASP A 130 -9.68 3.27 -16.21
CA ASP A 130 -10.25 2.52 -15.12
C ASP A 130 -9.17 2.19 -14.08
N MET A 131 -9.46 2.44 -12.81
CA MET A 131 -8.58 2.07 -11.71
C MET A 131 -8.86 0.62 -11.31
N HIS A 132 -7.90 -0.26 -11.54
CA HIS A 132 -7.98 -1.68 -11.25
C HIS A 132 -7.33 -1.98 -9.91
N VAL A 133 -8.01 -2.79 -9.09
CA VAL A 133 -7.57 -3.20 -7.76
C VAL A 133 -7.46 -4.72 -7.72
N SER A 134 -6.25 -5.21 -7.53
CA SER A 134 -5.90 -6.62 -7.44
C SER A 134 -5.17 -6.92 -6.12
N ILE A 135 -4.79 -8.18 -5.89
CA ILE A 135 -3.89 -8.57 -4.79
C ILE A 135 -2.48 -8.64 -5.33
N ARG A 136 -1.50 -8.16 -4.57
CA ARG A 136 -0.09 -8.34 -4.92
C ARG A 136 0.22 -9.83 -5.01
N ASP A 137 0.88 -10.26 -6.07
CA ASP A 137 1.25 -11.68 -6.28
C ASP A 137 1.98 -12.26 -5.06
N THR A 138 2.92 -11.49 -4.52
CA THR A 138 3.71 -11.84 -3.32
C THR A 138 2.90 -11.85 -2.02
N ALA A 139 1.76 -11.17 -1.96
CA ALA A 139 0.94 -11.16 -0.75
C ALA A 139 0.31 -12.54 -0.48
N HIS A 140 -0.03 -13.31 -1.52
CA HIS A 140 -0.53 -14.68 -1.31
C HIS A 140 0.49 -15.61 -0.66
N GLU A 141 1.78 -15.33 -0.83
CA GLU A 141 2.87 -16.13 -0.29
C GLU A 141 3.31 -15.68 1.10
N HIS A 142 3.22 -14.38 1.38
CA HIS A 142 3.87 -13.78 2.55
C HIS A 142 2.93 -13.01 3.49
N CYS A 143 1.69 -12.74 3.07
CA CYS A 143 0.74 -12.00 3.89
C CYS A 143 -0.13 -12.96 4.69
N GLU A 144 0.24 -13.15 5.96
CA GLU A 144 -0.51 -13.96 6.92
C GLU A 144 -1.90 -13.39 7.25
N GLY A 145 -2.17 -12.14 6.87
CA GLY A 145 -3.46 -11.48 7.06
C GLY A 145 -4.55 -11.85 6.04
N LEU A 146 -4.22 -12.60 4.99
CA LEU A 146 -5.20 -12.99 3.97
C LEU A 146 -6.03 -14.21 4.41
N ASN A 147 -7.35 -14.13 4.25
CA ASN A 147 -8.30 -15.21 4.54
C ASN A 147 -8.33 -15.70 6.00
N VAL A 148 -7.92 -14.86 6.96
CA VAL A 148 -7.88 -15.21 8.40
C VAL A 148 -9.02 -14.59 9.22
N SER A 149 -9.75 -13.63 8.65
CA SER A 149 -10.85 -12.91 9.32
C SER A 149 -12.17 -13.07 8.56
N GLU A 150 -13.25 -12.51 9.11
CA GLU A 150 -14.55 -12.37 8.44
C GLU A 150 -14.69 -11.05 7.66
N ARG A 151 -13.67 -10.16 7.73
CA ARG A 151 -13.71 -8.82 7.16
C ARG A 151 -13.46 -8.87 5.65
N LEU A 152 -14.52 -8.78 4.86
CA LEU A 152 -14.44 -8.77 3.40
C LEU A 152 -13.72 -7.51 2.90
N VAL A 153 -12.67 -7.68 2.09
CA VAL A 153 -11.89 -6.56 1.55
C VAL A 153 -12.78 -5.62 0.73
N ILE A 154 -13.63 -6.20 -0.12
CA ILE A 154 -14.49 -5.45 -1.05
C ILE A 154 -15.48 -4.51 -0.35
N GLU A 155 -15.88 -4.83 0.89
CA GLU A 155 -16.81 -4.01 1.68
C GLU A 155 -16.12 -2.87 2.46
N HIS A 156 -14.78 -2.86 2.46
CA HIS A 156 -13.97 -1.97 3.29
C HIS A 156 -12.84 -1.29 2.51
N LEU A 157 -12.99 -1.16 1.19
CA LEU A 157 -11.97 -0.61 0.28
C LEU A 157 -11.54 0.81 0.66
N ASP A 158 -12.42 1.61 1.25
CA ASP A 158 -12.16 2.97 1.74
C ASP A 158 -11.09 3.01 2.84
N GLY A 159 -10.91 1.91 3.58
CA GLY A 159 -9.83 1.72 4.56
C GLY A 159 -8.48 1.34 3.96
N PHE A 160 -8.45 0.89 2.70
CA PHE A 160 -7.23 0.44 2.01
C PHE A 160 -6.77 1.41 0.92
N LEU A 161 -7.70 2.09 0.25
CA LEU A 161 -7.44 2.87 -0.95
C LEU A 161 -7.59 4.36 -0.64
N PRO A 162 -6.52 5.10 -0.27
CA PRO A 162 -6.65 6.52 0.03
C PRO A 162 -7.23 7.30 -1.15
N GLU A 163 -8.05 8.30 -0.85
CA GLU A 163 -8.63 9.20 -1.85
C GLU A 163 -7.61 9.84 -2.81
N LEU A 164 -6.35 9.98 -2.35
CA LEU A 164 -5.21 10.47 -3.12
C LEU A 164 -5.01 9.70 -4.43
N LEU A 165 -5.30 8.39 -4.48
CA LEU A 165 -5.07 7.59 -5.69
C LEU A 165 -5.89 8.07 -6.89
N TRP A 166 -7.07 8.68 -6.67
CA TRP A 166 -7.87 9.26 -7.73
C TRP A 166 -7.40 10.67 -8.16
N GLU A 167 -6.54 11.31 -7.37
CA GLU A 167 -5.93 12.61 -7.70
C GLU A 167 -4.67 12.45 -8.58
N LEU A 168 -4.12 11.23 -8.67
CA LEU A 168 -2.89 10.94 -9.40
C LEU A 168 -3.18 10.62 -10.87
N ASP A 169 -2.33 11.12 -11.77
CA ASP A 169 -2.30 10.70 -13.17
C ASP A 169 -1.98 9.20 -13.28
N ASP A 170 -1.05 8.74 -12.45
CA ASP A 170 -0.58 7.36 -12.37
C ASP A 170 -0.53 6.88 -10.91
N PRO A 171 -1.58 6.17 -10.45
CA PRO A 171 -1.68 5.65 -9.08
C PRO A 171 -1.03 4.27 -8.92
N GLU A 172 -0.19 3.83 -9.86
CA GLU A 172 0.47 2.53 -9.75
C GLU A 172 1.23 2.40 -8.43
N THR A 173 0.94 1.32 -7.69
CA THR A 173 1.51 1.09 -6.35
C THR A 173 2.63 0.06 -6.34
N TYR A 174 2.92 -0.62 -7.46
CA TYR A 174 4.01 -1.59 -7.57
C TYR A 174 5.29 -0.95 -8.16
N ARG A 175 5.93 -0.09 -7.36
CA ARG A 175 7.28 0.42 -7.65
C ARG A 175 8.20 0.15 -6.47
N GLU A 176 9.23 -0.65 -6.70
CA GLU A 176 10.19 -1.10 -5.68
C GLU A 176 11.52 -0.34 -5.86
N LEU A 177 12.24 -0.21 -4.73
CA LEU A 177 13.57 0.39 -4.66
C LEU A 177 14.66 -0.54 -5.21
#